data_AF-A0A945TZS4-F1
#
_entry.id   AF-A0A945TZS4-F1
#
_cell.length_a   1.000
_cell.length_b   1.000
_cell.length_c   1.000
_cell.angle_alpha   90.00
_cell.angle_beta   90.00
_cell.angle_gamma   90.00
#
_symmetry.space_group_name_H-M   'P 1'
#
loop_
_entity.id
_entity.type
_entity.pdbx_description
1 polymer ?
#
loop_
_entity_poly.entity_id
_entity_poly.type
_entity_poly.pdbx_seq_one_letter_code
_entity_poly.pdbx_strand_id
1 'polypeptide(L)'
;MTESDDPINEIMAGMAAGDAAFLFAFIEAYGPKVRWVVRSILEGMGRFDIVRNADELDGLTLDACDVVFRRAGGWKPGGAAPWNWAHKAIRADVARGIGHRVVELNTDDDRDSEVGHYGGVVSDLAADDLAVLITRHPRVGVLDRAIRSVGSERDQLVYWEYRIQQGMGDPSPAHTVGARFGLNPDNVRQLCRRHGKRVWSVITADPAFAELRDHGWFAA
;
A
#
# COMPACT_ATOMS: atom_id res chain seq x y z
N MET A 1 21.44 -13.61 1.34
CA MET A 1 21.82 -12.24 0.94
C MET A 1 21.75 -11.37 2.16
N THR A 2 22.90 -10.89 2.61
CA THR A 2 23.01 -9.93 3.72
C THR A 2 22.38 -8.60 3.31
N GLU A 3 21.71 -7.94 4.26
CA GLU A 3 20.95 -6.67 4.17
C GLU A 3 21.72 -5.48 3.52
N SER A 4 23.03 -5.66 3.29
CA SER A 4 23.97 -4.70 2.71
C SER A 4 24.02 -4.68 1.17
N ASP A 5 23.48 -5.69 0.48
CA ASP A 5 23.58 -5.84 -0.99
C ASP A 5 22.28 -5.54 -1.75
N ASP A 6 21.29 -4.88 -1.11
CA ASP A 6 20.10 -4.44 -1.85
C ASP A 6 20.46 -3.30 -2.82
N PRO A 7 20.26 -3.46 -4.15
CA PRO A 7 20.58 -2.42 -5.14
C PRO A 7 19.95 -1.06 -4.83
N ILE A 8 18.85 -1.05 -4.07
CA ILE A 8 18.20 0.19 -3.64
C ILE A 8 19.10 1.05 -2.76
N ASN A 9 20.02 0.45 -1.98
CA ASN A 9 20.92 1.20 -1.10
C ASN A 9 21.92 2.03 -1.92
N GLU A 10 22.51 1.42 -2.95
CA GLU A 10 23.43 2.09 -3.88
C GLU A 10 22.71 3.20 -4.65
N ILE A 11 21.52 2.89 -5.18
CA ILE A 11 20.71 3.86 -5.91
C ILE A 11 20.34 5.05 -5.02
N MET A 12 19.86 4.81 -3.80
CA MET A 12 19.53 5.88 -2.85
C MET A 12 20.76 6.71 -2.44
N ALA A 13 21.93 6.08 -2.29
CA ALA A 13 23.17 6.79 -1.97
C ALA A 13 23.62 7.69 -3.13
N GLY A 14 23.56 7.20 -4.37
CA GLY A 14 23.85 8.00 -5.57
C GLY A 14 22.89 9.19 -5.72
N MET A 15 21.59 8.96 -5.50
CA MET A 15 20.60 10.03 -5.48
C MET A 15 20.86 11.05 -4.35
N ALA A 16 21.27 10.59 -3.17
CA ALA A 16 21.63 11.48 -2.05
C ALA A 16 22.86 12.36 -2.35
N ALA A 17 23.77 11.89 -3.21
CA ALA A 17 24.89 12.67 -3.73
C ALA A 17 24.48 13.67 -4.83
N GLY A 18 23.21 13.67 -5.26
CA GLY A 18 22.68 14.56 -6.27
C GLY A 18 22.91 14.09 -7.71
N ASP A 19 23.31 12.83 -7.92
CA ASP A 19 23.54 12.29 -9.25
C ASP A 19 22.22 11.85 -9.91
N ALA A 20 21.82 12.58 -10.94
CA ALA A 20 20.60 12.33 -11.70
C ALA A 20 20.61 11.00 -12.47
N ALA A 21 21.78 10.40 -12.75
CA ALA A 21 21.85 9.08 -13.39
C ALA A 21 21.17 8.01 -12.52
N PHE A 22 21.29 8.12 -11.20
CA PHE A 22 20.65 7.21 -10.26
C PHE A 22 19.13 7.41 -10.15
N LEU A 23 18.60 8.60 -10.49
CA LEU A 23 17.15 8.77 -10.62
C LEU A 23 16.59 7.93 -11.77
N PHE A 24 17.28 7.87 -12.92
CA PHE A 24 16.85 7.01 -14.03
C PHE A 24 16.91 5.53 -13.66
N ALA A 25 18.00 5.09 -13.01
CA ALA A 25 18.10 3.73 -12.48
C ALA A 25 16.98 3.41 -11.47
N PHE A 26 16.62 4.38 -10.63
CA PHE A 26 15.51 4.24 -9.68
C PHE A 26 14.15 4.13 -10.39
N ILE A 27 13.89 4.96 -11.41
CA ILE A 27 12.65 4.92 -12.18
C ILE A 27 12.52 3.57 -12.91
N GLU A 28 13.59 3.09 -13.53
CA GLU A 28 13.58 1.81 -14.25
C GLU A 28 13.31 0.63 -13.31
N ALA A 29 14.02 0.57 -12.17
CA ALA A 29 13.92 -0.55 -11.24
C ALA A 29 12.69 -0.50 -10.33
N TYR A 30 12.28 0.70 -9.89
CA TYR A 30 11.29 0.89 -8.83
C TYR A 30 10.11 1.78 -9.21
N GLY A 31 10.07 2.32 -10.43
CA GLY A 31 8.93 3.07 -10.98
C GLY A 31 7.58 2.35 -10.81
N PRO A 32 7.46 1.04 -11.08
CA PRO A 32 6.21 0.31 -10.83
C PRO A 32 5.75 0.32 -9.36
N LYS A 33 6.69 0.33 -8.40
CA LYS A 33 6.38 0.41 -6.96
C LYS A 33 5.89 1.81 -6.58
N VAL A 34 6.54 2.84 -7.11
CA VAL A 34 6.15 4.24 -6.91
C VAL A 34 4.78 4.51 -7.56
N ARG A 35 4.56 3.99 -8.78
CA ARG A 35 3.28 4.09 -9.51
C ARG A 35 2.13 3.54 -8.68
N TRP A 36 2.36 2.42 -8.01
CA TRP A 36 1.36 1.83 -7.13
C TRP A 36 1.02 2.76 -5.96
N VAL A 37 2.02 3.36 -5.31
CA VAL A 37 1.80 4.35 -4.23
C VAL A 37 0.99 5.55 -4.73
N VAL A 38 1.35 6.11 -5.89
CA VAL A 38 0.62 7.23 -6.50
C VAL A 38 -0.83 6.84 -6.81
N ARG A 39 -1.03 5.66 -7.41
CA ARG A 39 -2.36 5.13 -7.69
C ARG A 39 -3.20 5.02 -6.41
N SER A 40 -2.68 4.41 -5.34
CA SER A 40 -3.42 4.29 -4.08
C SER A 40 -3.74 5.65 -3.45
N ILE A 41 -2.84 6.63 -3.58
CA ILE A 41 -3.11 8.01 -3.14
C ILE A 41 -4.29 8.61 -3.91
N LEU A 42 -4.30 8.46 -5.24
CA LEU A 42 -5.37 8.96 -6.12
C LEU A 42 -6.72 8.28 -5.86
N GLU A 43 -6.73 6.96 -5.72
CA GLU A 43 -7.92 6.18 -5.36
C GLU A 43 -8.47 6.63 -4.01
N GLY A 44 -7.60 6.83 -3.01
CA GLY A 44 -7.96 7.38 -1.71
C GLY A 44 -8.39 8.86 -1.73
N MET A 45 -8.16 9.57 -2.83
CA MET A 45 -8.70 10.92 -3.10
C MET A 45 -9.95 10.90 -4.00
N GLY A 46 -10.39 9.71 -4.42
CA GLY A 46 -11.52 9.54 -5.35
C GLY A 46 -11.24 10.01 -6.79
N ARG A 47 -9.97 10.11 -7.20
CA ARG A 47 -9.54 10.53 -8.55
C ARG A 47 -9.36 9.36 -9.50
N PHE A 48 -10.41 8.55 -9.65
CA PHE A 48 -10.41 7.40 -10.56
C PHE A 48 -10.33 7.81 -12.04
N ASP A 49 -10.67 9.05 -12.37
CA ASP A 49 -10.48 9.66 -13.68
C ASP A 49 -8.99 9.69 -14.06
N ILE A 50 -8.13 10.15 -13.16
CA ILE A 50 -6.67 10.19 -13.34
C ILE A 50 -6.09 8.78 -13.36
N VAL A 51 -6.56 7.89 -12.47
CA VAL A 51 -6.08 6.50 -12.41
C VAL A 51 -6.33 5.75 -13.73
N ARG A 52 -7.40 6.09 -14.46
CA ARG A 52 -7.73 5.51 -15.77
C ARG A 52 -6.94 6.14 -16.91
N ASN A 53 -6.39 7.33 -16.72
CA ASN A 53 -5.52 7.99 -17.68
C ASN A 53 -4.06 7.53 -17.46
N ALA A 54 -3.58 6.63 -18.32
CA ALA A 54 -2.26 6.04 -18.17
C ALA A 54 -1.15 7.11 -18.20
N ASP A 55 -1.25 8.09 -19.10
CA ASP A 55 -0.24 9.14 -19.28
C ASP A 55 -0.16 10.09 -18.07
N GLU A 56 -1.31 10.48 -17.50
CA GLU A 56 -1.33 11.30 -16.28
C GLU A 56 -0.78 10.54 -15.08
N LEU A 57 -1.16 9.27 -14.93
CA LEU A 57 -0.64 8.43 -13.85
C LEU A 57 0.87 8.22 -13.99
N ASP A 58 1.39 8.10 -15.22
CA ASP A 58 2.82 8.00 -15.50
C ASP A 58 3.55 9.31 -15.17
N GLY A 59 3.01 10.47 -15.57
CA GLY A 59 3.55 11.78 -15.20
C GLY A 59 3.67 11.95 -13.69
N LEU A 60 2.59 11.68 -12.95
CA LEU A 60 2.59 11.76 -11.49
C LEU A 60 3.53 10.75 -10.82
N THR A 61 3.79 9.61 -11.47
CA THR A 61 4.77 8.64 -11.00
C THR A 61 6.18 9.19 -11.12
N LEU A 62 6.51 9.83 -12.24
CA LEU A 62 7.81 10.48 -12.44
C LEU A 62 8.04 11.61 -11.43
N ASP A 63 7.01 12.44 -11.19
CA ASP A 63 7.03 13.49 -10.17
C ASP A 63 7.27 12.90 -8.76
N ALA A 64 6.61 11.78 -8.45
CA ALA A 64 6.82 11.07 -7.19
C ALA A 64 8.24 10.49 -7.05
N CYS A 65 8.84 10.00 -8.14
CA CYS A 65 10.24 9.57 -8.15
C CYS A 65 11.18 10.76 -7.90
N ASP A 66 10.92 11.93 -8.49
CA ASP A 66 11.66 13.16 -8.20
C ASP A 66 11.52 13.61 -6.74
N VAL A 67 10.33 13.48 -6.13
CA VAL A 67 10.13 13.70 -4.70
C VAL A 67 11.03 12.80 -3.85
N VAL A 68 11.21 11.54 -4.24
CA VAL A 68 12.13 10.61 -3.56
C VAL A 68 13.58 11.07 -3.74
N PHE A 69 13.99 11.42 -4.97
CA PHE A 69 15.32 11.91 -5.30
C PHE A 69 15.73 13.13 -4.47
N ARG A 70 14.90 14.19 -4.46
CA ARG A 70 15.17 15.41 -3.70
C ARG A 70 15.26 15.20 -2.19
N ARG A 71 14.76 14.07 -1.69
CA ARG A 71 14.74 13.72 -0.27
C ARG A 71 15.72 12.59 0.08
N ALA A 72 16.45 12.04 -0.90
CA ALA A 72 17.23 10.81 -0.73
C ALA A 72 18.20 10.86 0.45
N GLY A 73 18.84 12.01 0.72
CA GLY A 73 19.76 12.18 1.86
C GLY A 73 19.14 12.00 3.25
N GLY A 74 17.81 12.04 3.38
CA GLY A 74 17.09 11.79 4.63
C GLY A 74 16.68 10.32 4.84
N TRP A 75 16.81 9.49 3.82
CA TRP A 75 16.45 8.07 3.88
C TRP A 75 17.56 7.23 4.53
N LYS A 76 17.19 6.17 5.23
CA LYS A 76 18.14 5.29 5.93
C LYS A 76 18.08 3.87 5.36
N PRO A 77 19.24 3.27 4.99
CA PRO A 77 19.33 1.86 4.63
C PRO A 77 18.75 0.93 5.69
N GLY A 78 18.12 -0.17 5.27
CA GLY A 78 17.44 -1.13 6.17
C GLY A 78 16.16 -0.61 6.84
N GLY A 79 15.75 0.62 6.52
CA GLY A 79 14.50 1.23 6.98
C GLY A 79 13.29 0.84 6.12
N ALA A 80 12.24 1.68 6.18
CA ALA A 80 11.12 1.56 5.26
C ALA A 80 11.59 1.80 3.81
N ALA A 81 10.97 1.13 2.83
CA ALA A 81 11.27 1.38 1.42
C ALA A 81 11.13 2.88 1.06
N PRO A 82 11.93 3.42 0.13
CA PRO A 82 11.98 4.85 -0.17
C PRO A 82 10.61 5.48 -0.44
N TRP A 83 9.75 4.82 -1.22
CA TRP A 83 8.40 5.28 -1.54
C TRP A 83 7.44 5.25 -0.33
N ASN A 84 7.61 4.30 0.59
CA ASN A 84 6.82 4.24 1.83
C ASN A 84 7.28 5.31 2.82
N TRP A 85 8.59 5.50 2.96
CA TRP A 85 9.17 6.56 3.77
C TRP A 85 8.76 7.95 3.27
N ALA A 86 8.80 8.17 1.95
CA ALA A 86 8.42 9.42 1.31
C ALA A 86 6.90 9.59 1.11
N HIS A 87 6.07 8.62 1.51
CA HIS A 87 4.63 8.58 1.20
C HIS A 87 3.90 9.91 1.49
N LYS A 88 4.13 10.52 2.67
CA LYS A 88 3.49 11.79 3.02
C LYS A 88 3.91 12.94 2.09
N ALA A 89 5.18 12.96 1.69
CA ALA A 89 5.69 13.96 0.75
C ALA A 89 5.12 13.74 -0.65
N ILE A 90 5.10 12.49 -1.13
CA ILE A 90 4.48 12.10 -2.40
C ILE A 90 2.99 12.50 -2.41
N ARG A 91 2.24 12.17 -1.35
CA ARG A 91 0.82 12.55 -1.22
C ARG A 91 0.61 14.05 -1.27
N ALA A 92 1.45 14.82 -0.59
CA ALA A 92 1.36 16.28 -0.60
C ALA A 92 1.67 16.85 -1.99
N ASP A 93 2.59 16.22 -2.73
CA ASP A 93 2.95 16.60 -4.09
C ASP A 93 1.83 16.32 -5.09
N VAL A 94 1.32 15.09 -5.08
CA VAL A 94 0.15 14.65 -5.86
C VAL A 94 -1.07 15.54 -5.57
N ALA A 95 -1.36 15.83 -4.30
CA ALA A 95 -2.47 16.71 -3.93
C ALA A 95 -2.30 18.14 -4.48
N ARG A 96 -1.06 18.64 -4.55
CA ARG A 96 -0.77 19.97 -5.08
C ARG A 96 -0.91 20.04 -6.58
N GLY A 97 -0.42 19.03 -7.31
CA GLY A 97 -0.48 18.99 -8.78
C GLY A 97 -1.91 18.87 -9.31
N ILE A 98 -2.78 18.20 -8.57
CA ILE A 98 -4.14 17.87 -9.01
C ILE A 98 -5.18 18.92 -8.60
N GLY A 99 -4.90 19.67 -7.52
CA GLY A 99 -5.88 20.55 -6.88
C GLY A 99 -7.05 19.78 -6.24
N HIS A 100 -7.99 20.52 -5.65
CA HIS A 100 -9.23 19.92 -5.13
C HIS A 100 -10.16 19.56 -6.29
N ARG A 101 -10.78 18.37 -6.24
CA ARG A 101 -11.87 18.01 -7.15
C ARG A 101 -13.02 19.00 -6.96
N VAL A 102 -13.26 19.87 -7.95
CA VAL A 102 -14.47 20.68 -8.01
C VAL A 102 -15.50 19.87 -8.78
N VAL A 103 -16.50 19.33 -8.09
CA VAL A 103 -17.72 18.84 -8.72
C VAL A 103 -18.74 19.95 -8.57
N GLU A 104 -19.34 20.39 -9.67
CA GLU A 104 -20.50 21.28 -9.55
C GLU A 104 -21.62 20.52 -8.84
N LEU A 105 -22.15 21.13 -7.78
CA LEU A 105 -23.28 20.61 -7.03
C LEU A 105 -24.49 20.62 -7.97
N ASN A 106 -24.79 19.47 -8.57
CA ASN A 106 -25.91 19.31 -9.47
C ASN A 106 -27.20 19.27 -8.62
N THR A 107 -27.91 20.38 -8.51
CA THR A 107 -29.13 20.53 -7.70
C THR A 107 -30.38 19.92 -8.35
N ASP A 108 -30.25 19.36 -9.55
CA ASP A 108 -31.38 18.91 -10.38
C ASP A 108 -31.63 17.40 -10.32
N ASP A 109 -30.91 16.65 -9.47
CA ASP A 109 -31.04 15.19 -9.33
C ASP A 109 -31.78 14.78 -8.04
N ASP A 110 -32.98 15.33 -7.84
CA ASP A 110 -34.01 14.76 -6.95
C ASP A 110 -34.74 13.61 -7.68
N ARG A 111 -33.99 12.59 -8.10
CA ARG A 111 -34.55 11.31 -8.55
C ARG A 111 -33.94 10.21 -7.74
N ASP A 112 -34.72 9.71 -6.78
CA ASP A 112 -34.69 8.39 -6.12
C ASP A 112 -33.57 7.44 -6.58
N SER A 113 -32.33 7.88 -6.39
CA SER A 113 -31.20 7.01 -6.30
C SER A 113 -31.26 6.61 -4.86
N GLU A 114 -31.67 5.37 -4.59
CA GLU A 114 -31.43 4.74 -3.30
C GLU A 114 -30.01 5.15 -2.89
N VAL A 115 -29.94 6.06 -1.92
CA VAL A 115 -28.69 6.43 -1.29
C VAL A 115 -28.28 5.16 -0.61
N GLY A 116 -27.49 4.35 -1.32
CA GLY A 116 -26.87 3.17 -0.78
C GLY A 116 -26.19 3.66 0.48
N HIS A 117 -26.77 3.27 1.61
CA HIS A 117 -26.23 3.58 2.91
C HIS A 117 -24.87 2.90 2.94
N TYR A 118 -23.81 3.62 2.55
CA TYR A 118 -22.44 3.29 2.94
C TYR A 118 -22.32 3.61 4.44
N GLY A 119 -23.25 3.09 5.25
CA GLY A 119 -22.92 2.75 6.62
C GLY A 119 -21.73 1.82 6.50
N GLY A 120 -20.65 2.15 7.18
CA GLY A 120 -19.48 1.30 7.26
C GLY A 120 -19.92 -0.07 7.77
N VAL A 121 -20.22 -0.97 6.84
CA VAL A 121 -20.34 -2.39 7.14
C VAL A 121 -18.90 -2.77 7.40
N VAL A 122 -18.59 -2.87 8.70
CA VAL A 122 -17.43 -3.59 9.18
C VAL A 122 -17.53 -4.96 8.51
N SER A 123 -16.80 -5.15 7.41
CA SER A 123 -16.87 -6.38 6.64
C SER A 123 -16.26 -7.46 7.52
N ASP A 124 -17.12 -8.24 8.15
CA ASP A 124 -16.75 -9.57 8.56
C ASP A 124 -16.29 -10.27 7.29
N LEU A 125 -14.98 -10.46 7.10
CA LEU A 125 -14.49 -11.40 6.11
C LEU A 125 -14.89 -12.80 6.61
N ALA A 126 -16.13 -13.19 6.32
CA ALA A 126 -16.55 -14.56 6.53
C ALA A 126 -15.65 -15.46 5.69
N ALA A 127 -15.40 -16.69 6.14
CA ALA A 127 -14.59 -17.66 5.39
C ALA A 127 -15.10 -17.82 3.94
N ASP A 128 -16.40 -17.65 3.73
CA ASP A 128 -17.07 -17.69 2.44
C ASP A 128 -16.68 -16.51 1.52
N ASP A 129 -16.53 -15.30 2.06
CA ASP A 129 -16.15 -14.12 1.28
C ASP A 129 -14.68 -14.19 0.82
N LEU A 130 -13.79 -14.70 1.67
CA LEU A 130 -12.40 -14.93 1.29
C LEU A 130 -12.28 -16.01 0.20
N ALA A 131 -13.07 -17.08 0.27
CA ALA A 131 -13.08 -18.11 -0.75
C ALA A 131 -13.53 -17.56 -2.13
N VAL A 132 -14.52 -16.67 -2.15
CA VAL A 132 -14.97 -15.98 -3.37
C VAL A 132 -13.86 -15.07 -3.92
N LEU A 133 -13.18 -14.31 -3.05
CA LEU A 133 -12.05 -13.45 -3.42
C LEU A 133 -10.87 -14.24 -3.99
N ILE A 134 -10.51 -15.37 -3.38
CA ILE A 134 -9.46 -16.26 -3.85
C ILE A 134 -9.79 -16.80 -5.25
N THR A 135 -11.06 -17.17 -5.47
CA THR A 135 -11.51 -17.68 -6.77
C THR A 135 -11.40 -16.62 -7.87
N ARG A 136 -11.76 -15.36 -7.57
CA ARG A 136 -11.70 -14.26 -8.55
C ARG A 136 -10.28 -13.70 -8.74
N HIS A 137 -9.45 -13.80 -7.72
CA HIS A 137 -8.11 -13.24 -7.70
C HIS A 137 -7.13 -14.29 -7.16
N PRO A 138 -6.58 -15.18 -8.01
CA PRO A 138 -5.71 -16.28 -7.57
C PRO A 138 -4.51 -15.85 -6.71
N ARG A 139 -3.99 -14.64 -6.95
CA ARG A 139 -2.91 -14.03 -6.14
C ARG A 139 -3.30 -13.81 -4.68
N VAL A 140 -4.58 -13.56 -4.39
CA VAL A 140 -5.10 -13.48 -3.02
C VAL A 140 -5.00 -14.85 -2.34
N GLY A 141 -5.20 -15.94 -3.06
CA GLY A 141 -4.98 -17.30 -2.55
C GLY A 141 -3.52 -17.58 -2.23
N VAL A 142 -2.58 -17.07 -3.02
CA VAL A 142 -1.14 -17.20 -2.73
C VAL A 142 -0.75 -16.38 -1.49
N LEU A 143 -1.32 -15.18 -1.34
CA LEU A 143 -1.14 -14.37 -0.13
C LEU A 143 -1.75 -15.03 1.11
N ASP A 144 -2.95 -15.59 1.00
CA ASP A 144 -3.60 -16.30 2.11
C ASP A 144 -2.76 -17.50 2.58
N ARG A 145 -2.20 -18.29 1.64
CA ARG A 145 -1.27 -19.37 1.99
C ARG A 145 -0.03 -18.87 2.73
N ALA A 146 0.53 -17.73 2.31
CA ALA A 146 1.69 -17.14 2.98
C ALA A 146 1.35 -16.62 4.39
N ILE A 147 0.15 -16.07 4.60
CA ILE A 147 -0.31 -15.62 5.91
C ILE A 147 -0.56 -16.82 6.83
N ARG A 148 -1.24 -17.85 6.32
CA ARG A 148 -1.58 -19.06 7.08
C ARG A 148 -0.38 -19.92 7.48
N SER A 149 0.77 -19.75 6.82
CA SER A 149 1.99 -20.51 7.14
C SER A 149 2.72 -19.99 8.38
N VAL A 150 2.30 -18.86 8.95
CA VAL A 150 2.94 -18.25 10.13
C VAL A 150 1.95 -17.83 11.21
N GLY A 151 2.40 -17.83 12.46
CA GLY A 151 1.60 -17.35 13.59
C GLY A 151 0.42 -18.25 13.97
N SER A 152 -0.35 -17.81 14.97
CA SER A 152 -1.59 -18.48 15.35
C SER A 152 -2.73 -18.10 14.41
N GLU A 153 -3.78 -18.92 14.34
CA GLU A 153 -5.00 -18.61 13.57
C GLU A 153 -5.58 -17.24 13.96
N ARG A 154 -5.57 -16.92 15.27
CA ARG A 154 -5.99 -15.62 15.77
C ARG A 154 -5.13 -14.48 15.23
N ASP A 155 -3.80 -14.64 15.21
CA ASP A 155 -2.90 -13.60 14.66
C ASP A 155 -3.12 -13.41 13.16
N GLN A 156 -3.38 -14.50 12.43
CA GLN A 156 -3.66 -14.47 10.98
C GLN A 156 -4.94 -13.70 10.69
N LEU A 157 -6.01 -13.95 11.46
CA LEU A 157 -7.28 -13.24 11.34
C LEU A 157 -7.14 -11.75 11.69
N VAL A 158 -6.43 -11.42 12.77
CA VAL A 158 -6.17 -10.01 13.15
C VAL A 158 -5.38 -9.31 12.05
N TYR A 159 -4.38 -9.98 11.47
CA TYR A 159 -3.58 -9.43 10.39
C TYR A 159 -4.41 -9.20 9.13
N TRP A 160 -5.20 -10.18 8.70
CA TRP A 160 -6.10 -10.06 7.56
C TRP A 160 -7.08 -8.91 7.72
N GLU A 161 -7.76 -8.84 8.86
CA GLU A 161 -8.71 -7.78 9.14
C GLU A 161 -8.05 -6.40 9.10
N TYR A 162 -6.86 -6.27 9.71
CA TYR A 162 -6.12 -5.02 9.70
C TYR A 162 -5.78 -4.56 8.27
N ARG A 163 -5.43 -5.50 7.37
CA ARG A 163 -5.17 -5.19 5.95
C ARG A 163 -6.42 -4.80 5.19
N ILE A 164 -7.56 -5.43 5.50
CA ILE A 164 -8.85 -5.09 4.90
C ILE A 164 -9.26 -3.67 5.30
N GLN A 165 -9.19 -3.33 6.59
CA GLN A 165 -9.51 -1.98 7.08
C GLN A 165 -8.60 -0.92 6.42
N GLN A 166 -7.30 -1.21 6.27
CA GLN A 166 -6.40 -0.33 5.51
C GLN A 166 -6.81 -0.18 4.03
N GLY A 167 -7.20 -1.27 3.37
CA GLY A 167 -7.67 -1.25 1.98
C GLY A 167 -9.00 -0.51 1.81
N MET A 168 -9.86 -0.53 2.82
CA MET A 168 -11.13 0.20 2.86
C MET A 168 -10.96 1.70 3.18
N GLY A 169 -9.74 2.15 3.45
CA GLY A 169 -9.46 3.55 3.77
C GLY A 169 -9.81 3.96 5.19
N ASP A 170 -9.93 3.00 6.11
CA ASP A 170 -10.14 3.30 7.54
C ASP A 170 -8.99 4.18 8.06
N PRO A 171 -9.28 5.40 8.58
CA PRO A 171 -8.25 6.29 9.13
C PRO A 171 -7.65 5.78 10.44
N SER A 172 -8.27 4.80 11.11
CA SER A 172 -7.80 4.20 12.37
C SER A 172 -7.97 2.67 12.44
N PRO A 173 -7.33 1.89 11.54
CA PRO A 173 -7.51 0.44 11.45
C PRO A 173 -7.24 -0.31 12.75
N ALA A 174 -6.23 0.13 13.52
CA ALA A 174 -5.89 -0.49 14.79
C ALA A 174 -6.99 -0.36 15.86
N HIS A 175 -7.79 0.72 15.81
CA HIS A 175 -8.93 0.90 16.71
C HIS A 175 -10.09 0.00 16.31
N THR A 176 -10.43 -0.04 15.01
CA THR A 176 -11.49 -0.89 14.47
C THR A 176 -11.22 -2.37 14.73
N VAL A 177 -10.02 -2.84 14.38
CA VAL A 177 -9.58 -4.22 14.64
C VAL A 177 -9.47 -4.50 16.14
N GLY A 178 -8.96 -3.54 16.92
CA GLY A 178 -8.86 -3.67 18.36
C GLY A 178 -10.21 -3.91 19.04
N ALA A 179 -11.22 -3.12 18.68
CA ALA A 179 -12.58 -3.29 19.14
C ALA A 179 -13.14 -4.68 18.78
N ARG A 180 -12.92 -5.14 17.54
CA ARG A 180 -13.41 -6.43 17.05
C ARG A 180 -12.79 -7.64 17.76
N PHE A 181 -11.48 -7.60 18.01
CA PHE A 181 -10.77 -8.74 18.61
C PHE A 181 -10.58 -8.61 20.13
N GLY A 182 -11.06 -7.54 20.77
CA GLY A 182 -10.82 -7.27 22.19
C GLY A 182 -9.34 -7.01 22.49
N LEU A 183 -8.64 -6.31 21.59
CA LEU A 183 -7.23 -5.95 21.70
C LEU A 183 -7.06 -4.43 21.80
N ASN A 184 -6.05 -3.99 22.55
CA ASN A 184 -5.63 -2.59 22.51
C ASN A 184 -5.04 -2.26 21.13
N PRO A 185 -5.34 -1.08 20.54
CA PRO A 185 -4.75 -0.62 19.27
C PRO A 185 -3.22 -0.77 19.17
N ASP A 186 -2.46 -0.52 20.24
CA ASP A 186 -1.01 -0.69 20.24
C ASP A 186 -0.60 -2.16 20.07
N ASN A 187 -1.34 -3.07 20.72
CA ASN A 187 -1.13 -4.50 20.56
C ASN A 187 -1.45 -4.96 19.13
N VAL A 188 -2.51 -4.41 18.52
CA VAL A 188 -2.85 -4.68 17.12
C VAL A 188 -1.71 -4.25 16.20
N ARG A 189 -1.18 -3.02 16.35
CA ARG A 189 -0.06 -2.52 15.54
C ARG A 189 1.17 -3.40 15.71
N GLN A 190 1.51 -3.77 16.94
CA GLN A 190 2.68 -4.59 17.22
C GLN A 190 2.52 -6.03 16.68
N LEU A 191 1.32 -6.61 16.79
CA LEU A 191 0.99 -7.90 16.21
C LEU A 191 1.13 -7.84 14.69
N CYS A 192 0.47 -6.89 14.03
CA CYS A 192 0.47 -6.78 12.57
C CYS A 192 1.87 -6.56 12.02
N ARG A 193 2.68 -5.71 12.66
CA ARG A 193 4.09 -5.51 12.31
C ARG A 193 4.91 -6.80 12.43
N ARG A 194 4.77 -7.54 13.53
CA ARG A 194 5.53 -8.80 13.74
C ARG A 194 5.07 -9.90 12.79
N HIS A 195 3.77 -10.01 12.59
CA HIS A 195 3.18 -11.01 11.70
C HIS A 195 3.56 -10.73 10.24
N GLY A 196 3.40 -9.48 9.78
CA GLY A 196 3.83 -9.04 8.44
C GLY A 196 5.30 -9.31 8.15
N LYS A 197 6.20 -9.05 9.13
CA LYS A 197 7.62 -9.42 9.00
C LYS A 197 7.84 -10.93 8.80
N ARG A 198 7.10 -11.78 9.50
CA ARG A 198 7.21 -13.24 9.34
C ARG A 198 6.67 -13.69 7.99
N VAL A 199 5.51 -13.17 7.58
CA VAL A 199 4.92 -13.43 6.26
C VAL A 199 5.91 -13.05 5.16
N TRP A 200 6.52 -11.86 5.26
CA TRP A 200 7.50 -11.42 4.28
C TRP A 200 8.75 -12.30 4.25
N SER A 201 9.25 -12.72 5.41
CA SER A 201 10.36 -13.67 5.49
C SER A 201 10.06 -14.98 4.75
N VAL A 202 8.82 -15.49 4.84
CA VAL A 202 8.39 -16.68 4.09
C VAL A 202 8.34 -16.39 2.59
N ILE A 203 7.75 -15.26 2.18
CA ILE A 203 7.64 -14.88 0.77
C ILE A 203 9.01 -14.70 0.10
N THR A 204 9.97 -14.13 0.83
CA THR A 204 11.33 -13.95 0.33
C THR A 204 12.10 -15.27 0.26
N ALA A 205 11.92 -16.16 1.25
CA ALA A 205 12.68 -17.41 1.31
C ALA A 205 12.16 -18.50 0.36
N ASP A 206 10.85 -18.62 0.19
CA ASP A 206 10.23 -19.72 -0.54
C ASP A 206 9.88 -19.31 -2.00
N PRO A 207 10.44 -19.99 -3.02
CA PRO A 207 10.11 -19.76 -4.42
C PRO A 207 8.63 -19.89 -4.77
N ALA A 208 7.84 -20.64 -3.99
CA ALA A 208 6.40 -20.82 -4.21
C ALA A 208 5.59 -19.51 -4.08
N PHE A 209 6.18 -18.48 -3.46
CA PHE A 209 5.57 -17.15 -3.31
C PHE A 209 6.27 -16.08 -4.15
N ALA A 210 7.09 -16.46 -5.14
CA ALA A 210 7.86 -15.51 -5.94
C ALA A 210 7.00 -14.40 -6.58
N GLU A 211 5.78 -14.73 -7.01
CA GLU A 211 4.82 -13.78 -7.59
C GLU A 211 4.36 -12.67 -6.63
N LEU A 212 4.54 -12.84 -5.32
CA LEU A 212 4.20 -11.85 -4.31
C LEU A 212 5.33 -10.85 -4.04
N ARG A 213 6.57 -11.15 -4.47
CA ARG A 213 7.75 -10.29 -4.21
C ARG A 213 7.64 -8.93 -4.89
N ASP A 214 6.89 -8.88 -5.99
CA ASP A 214 6.61 -7.64 -6.70
C ASP A 214 5.58 -6.75 -5.99
N HIS A 215 5.03 -7.18 -4.85
CA HIS A 215 3.96 -6.48 -4.13
C HIS A 215 4.33 -6.15 -2.68
N GLY A 216 5.47 -5.51 -2.43
CA GLY A 216 6.01 -5.25 -1.08
C GLY A 216 5.21 -4.32 -0.15
N TRP A 217 3.97 -3.92 -0.47
CA TRP A 217 3.14 -3.04 0.35
C TRP A 217 2.68 -3.69 1.68
N PHE A 218 2.81 -5.02 1.81
CA PHE A 218 2.57 -5.77 3.05
C PHE A 218 3.81 -6.01 3.92
N ALA A 219 4.99 -5.55 3.50
CA ALA A 219 6.22 -5.67 4.27
C ALA A 219 6.46 -4.52 5.28
N ALA A 220 5.54 -3.55 5.37
CA ALA A 220 5.66 -2.34 6.20
C ALA A 220 4.90 -2.44 7.54
#